data_AF-A0A852G4Z9-F1
#
_entry.id   AF-A0A852G4Z9-F1
#
_cell.length_a   1.000
_cell.length_b   1.000
_cell.length_c   1.000
_cell.angle_alpha   90.00
_cell.angle_beta   90.00
_cell.angle_gamma   90.00
#
_symmetry.space_group_name_H-M   'P 1'
#
loop_
_entity.id
_entity.type
_entity.pdbx_description
1 polymer ?
#
loop_
_entity_poly.entity_id
_entity_poly.type
_entity_poly.pdbx_seq_one_letter_code
_entity_poly.pdbx_strand_id
1 'polypeptide(L)'
;GSQLLRELKKMDDKALLVEVQLLESKTYHALSNLPKARAALTSARTTANAIYCPPKLQAALDMQSGIIHAAEEKDWKTAYSYFYEAFEGYDSIDNPKAITALKYMLLCKIMLNIPEDVQALVSGKLALRYAGRQTEALKCVAQASKNRSLADFEKALTDYKVELRDDPIINTHLAKLYDNLLEQNLIRVIEPFSRVQVNLPSKHADALVPLSPAAEVERKLSQMILDKKFHGILDQGEGVLIIFDEPPVDKTYEAALETIQNMSKVVDSLYNKAKKLT
;
A
#
# COMPACT_ATOMS: atom_id res chain seq x y z
N GLY A 1 -29.25 -7.48 2.70
CA GLY A 1 -28.56 -7.73 1.42
C GLY A 1 -29.26 -8.79 0.59
N SER A 2 -29.19 -10.05 1.01
CA SER A 2 -29.63 -11.22 0.21
C SER A 2 -31.11 -11.22 -0.22
N GLN A 3 -32.04 -10.80 0.63
CA GLN A 3 -33.47 -10.71 0.28
C GLN A 3 -33.72 -9.62 -0.77
N LEU A 4 -33.11 -8.44 -0.62
CA LEU A 4 -33.25 -7.31 -1.54
C LEU A 4 -32.70 -7.65 -2.94
N LEU A 5 -31.53 -8.28 -3.01
CA LEU A 5 -30.93 -8.73 -4.28
C LEU A 5 -31.79 -9.81 -4.97
N ARG A 6 -32.45 -10.67 -4.19
CA ARG A 6 -33.32 -11.72 -4.73
C ARG A 6 -34.59 -11.12 -5.34
N GLU A 7 -35.16 -10.09 -4.72
CA GLU A 7 -36.33 -9.40 -5.26
C GLU A 7 -35.96 -8.51 -6.46
N LEU A 8 -34.85 -7.78 -6.41
CA LEU A 8 -34.40 -6.94 -7.52
C LEU A 8 -34.06 -7.73 -8.79
N LYS A 9 -33.46 -8.92 -8.63
CA LYS A 9 -33.24 -9.84 -9.76
C LYS A 9 -34.54 -10.34 -10.41
N LYS A 10 -35.67 -10.33 -9.69
CA LYS A 10 -36.98 -10.68 -10.25
C LYS A 10 -37.66 -9.50 -10.93
N MET A 11 -37.36 -8.26 -10.51
CA MET A 11 -38.03 -7.04 -10.98
C MET A 11 -37.39 -6.42 -12.25
N ASP A 12 -36.26 -6.95 -12.73
CA ASP A 12 -35.49 -6.49 -13.92
C ASP A 12 -35.10 -5.00 -13.94
N ASP A 13 -35.20 -4.30 -12.81
CA ASP A 13 -34.63 -2.96 -12.63
C ASP A 13 -33.11 -3.06 -12.44
N LYS A 14 -32.40 -3.06 -13.58
CA LYS A 14 -30.95 -3.18 -13.64
C LYS A 14 -30.22 -1.96 -13.07
N ALA A 15 -30.80 -0.77 -13.13
CA ALA A 15 -30.16 0.43 -12.59
C ALA A 15 -30.13 0.38 -11.07
N LEU A 16 -31.26 0.05 -10.44
CA LEU A 16 -31.34 -0.14 -9.00
C LEU A 16 -30.51 -1.33 -8.52
N LEU A 17 -30.42 -2.39 -9.33
CA LEU A 17 -29.57 -3.54 -9.04
C LEU A 17 -28.07 -3.16 -8.95
N VAL A 18 -27.57 -2.32 -9.86
CA VAL A 18 -26.18 -1.82 -9.83
C VAL A 18 -25.93 -0.99 -8.57
N GLU A 19 -26.87 -0.13 -8.17
CA GLU A 19 -26.73 0.67 -6.94
C GLU A 19 -26.62 -0.21 -5.70
N VAL A 20 -27.45 -1.26 -5.60
CA VAL A 20 -27.42 -2.19 -4.47
C VAL A 20 -26.13 -3.02 -4.47
N GLN A 21 -25.68 -3.50 -5.62
CA GLN A 21 -24.41 -4.25 -5.72
C GLN A 21 -23.20 -3.36 -5.39
N LEU A 22 -23.22 -2.10 -5.80
CA LEU A 22 -22.19 -1.12 -5.43
C LEU A 22 -22.19 -0.85 -3.93
N LEU A 23 -23.37 -0.71 -3.31
CA LEU A 23 -23.49 -0.54 -1.87
C LEU A 23 -22.99 -1.80 -1.13
N GLU A 24 -23.33 -2.98 -1.63
CA GLU A 24 -22.85 -4.25 -1.10
C GLU A 24 -21.32 -4.32 -1.15
N SER A 25 -20.70 -3.94 -2.28
CA SER A 25 -19.23 -3.85 -2.41
C SER A 25 -18.62 -2.91 -1.35
N LYS A 26 -19.22 -1.73 -1.14
CA LYS A 26 -18.76 -0.78 -0.11
C LYS A 26 -18.89 -1.34 1.30
N THR A 27 -19.98 -2.04 1.60
CA THR A 27 -20.17 -2.65 2.93
C THR A 27 -19.18 -3.78 3.19
N TYR A 28 -18.91 -4.64 2.19
CA TYR A 28 -17.89 -5.68 2.34
C TYR A 28 -16.49 -5.10 2.47
N HIS A 29 -16.19 -4.01 1.76
CA HIS A 29 -14.93 -3.29 1.93
C HIS A 29 -14.79 -2.70 3.35
N ALA A 30 -15.86 -2.09 3.89
CA ALA A 30 -15.87 -1.59 5.27
C ALA A 30 -15.70 -2.70 6.32
N LEU A 31 -16.16 -3.92 6.02
CA LEU A 31 -15.92 -5.14 6.82
C LEU A 31 -14.57 -5.81 6.54
N SER A 32 -13.70 -5.18 5.74
CA SER A 32 -12.40 -5.70 5.31
C SER A 32 -12.46 -7.04 4.55
N ASN A 33 -13.61 -7.40 3.97
CA ASN A 33 -13.77 -8.58 3.14
C ASN A 33 -13.55 -8.24 1.65
N LEU A 34 -12.28 -8.12 1.27
CA LEU A 34 -11.87 -7.74 -0.09
C LEU A 34 -12.37 -8.72 -1.18
N PRO A 35 -12.28 -10.05 -1.02
CA PRO A 35 -12.73 -10.97 -2.07
C PRO A 35 -14.22 -10.84 -2.39
N LYS A 36 -15.07 -10.68 -1.36
CA LYS A 36 -16.51 -10.46 -1.56
C LYS A 36 -16.82 -9.07 -2.12
N ALA A 37 -16.09 -8.03 -1.66
CA ALA A 37 -16.25 -6.68 -2.19
C ALA A 37 -15.93 -6.62 -3.69
N ARG A 38 -14.88 -7.33 -4.13
CA ARG A 38 -14.49 -7.47 -5.54
C ARG A 38 -15.53 -8.25 -6.34
N ALA A 39 -15.99 -9.39 -5.82
CA ALA A 39 -17.03 -10.18 -6.50
C ALA A 39 -18.32 -9.36 -6.73
N ALA A 40 -18.75 -8.60 -5.72
CA ALA A 40 -19.90 -7.69 -5.83
C ALA A 40 -19.65 -6.57 -6.86
N LEU A 41 -18.44 -5.99 -6.89
CA LEU A 41 -18.09 -4.97 -7.88
C LEU A 41 -18.04 -5.51 -9.31
N THR A 42 -17.45 -6.69 -9.53
CA THR A 42 -17.44 -7.34 -10.84
C THR A 42 -18.87 -7.56 -11.34
N SER A 43 -19.75 -8.05 -10.46
CA SER A 43 -21.17 -8.19 -10.76
C SER A 43 -21.82 -6.84 -11.12
N ALA A 44 -21.53 -5.79 -10.35
CA ALA A 44 -22.03 -4.44 -10.61
C ALA A 44 -21.58 -3.91 -11.98
N ARG A 45 -20.31 -4.12 -12.38
CA ARG A 45 -19.79 -3.72 -13.69
C ARG A 45 -20.43 -4.49 -14.84
N THR A 46 -20.65 -5.80 -14.69
CA THR A 46 -21.34 -6.61 -15.71
C THR A 46 -22.78 -6.12 -15.91
N THR A 47 -23.49 -5.82 -14.82
CA THR A 47 -24.85 -5.27 -14.92
C THR A 47 -24.83 -3.84 -15.46
N ALA A 48 -23.85 -3.03 -15.10
CA ALA A 48 -23.66 -1.67 -15.60
C ALA A 48 -23.42 -1.62 -17.11
N ASN A 49 -22.61 -2.55 -17.66
CA ASN A 49 -22.36 -2.63 -19.10
C ASN A 49 -23.60 -3.04 -19.91
N ALA A 50 -24.57 -3.70 -19.27
CA ALA A 50 -25.82 -4.11 -19.91
C ALA A 50 -26.85 -2.98 -20.00
N ILE A 51 -26.56 -1.82 -19.41
CA ILE A 51 -27.43 -0.64 -19.41
C ILE A 51 -26.63 0.61 -19.75
N TYR A 52 -27.31 1.68 -20.17
CA TYR A 52 -26.66 2.98 -20.22
C TYR A 52 -26.65 3.58 -18.82
N CYS A 53 -25.52 3.49 -18.12
CA CYS A 53 -25.39 3.97 -16.75
C CYS A 53 -25.33 5.52 -16.70
N PRO A 54 -26.04 6.16 -15.76
CA PRO A 54 -25.86 7.59 -15.52
C PRO A 54 -24.41 7.92 -15.15
N PRO A 55 -23.85 9.07 -15.59
CA PRO A 55 -22.45 9.44 -15.31
C PRO A 55 -22.07 9.40 -13.82
N LYS A 56 -23.01 9.77 -12.93
CA LYS A 56 -22.84 9.71 -11.48
C LYS A 56 -22.63 8.29 -10.96
N LEU A 57 -23.34 7.31 -11.53
CA LEU A 57 -23.24 5.90 -11.13
C LEU A 57 -21.97 5.27 -11.69
N GLN A 58 -21.63 5.59 -12.95
CA GLN A 58 -20.38 5.19 -13.59
C GLN A 58 -19.17 5.66 -12.76
N ALA A 59 -19.10 6.97 -12.46
CA ALA A 59 -18.03 7.53 -11.63
C ALA A 59 -17.96 6.90 -10.23
N ALA A 60 -19.08 6.43 -9.68
CA ALA A 60 -19.10 5.74 -8.39
C ALA A 60 -18.59 4.29 -8.48
N LEU A 61 -18.81 3.60 -9.61
CA LEU A 61 -18.22 2.28 -9.90
C LEU A 61 -16.71 2.39 -10.10
N ASP A 62 -16.26 3.40 -10.84
CA ASP A 62 -14.83 3.63 -11.11
C ASP A 62 -14.10 4.03 -9.81
N MET A 63 -14.69 4.89 -8.98
CA MET A 63 -14.17 5.21 -7.65
C MET A 63 -14.03 3.96 -6.76
N GLN A 64 -15.03 3.08 -6.75
CA GLN A 64 -14.96 1.84 -5.97
C GLN A 64 -13.92 0.86 -6.55
N SER A 65 -13.78 0.83 -7.88
CA SER A 65 -12.75 0.04 -8.56
C SER A 65 -11.35 0.47 -8.14
N GLY A 66 -11.08 1.78 -8.14
CA GLY A 66 -9.80 2.33 -7.67
C GLY A 66 -9.50 1.97 -6.22
N ILE A 67 -10.49 2.05 -5.32
CA ILE A 67 -10.33 1.71 -3.90
C ILE A 67 -9.97 0.22 -3.71
N ILE A 68 -10.62 -0.68 -4.43
CA ILE A 68 -10.34 -2.12 -4.32
C ILE A 68 -8.94 -2.44 -4.85
N HIS A 69 -8.52 -1.86 -5.98
CA HIS A 69 -7.18 -2.10 -6.54
C HIS A 69 -6.08 -1.51 -5.63
N ALA A 70 -6.34 -0.34 -5.02
CA ALA A 70 -5.46 0.27 -4.02
C ALA A 70 -5.34 -0.57 -2.73
N ALA A 71 -6.43 -1.21 -2.30
CA ALA A 71 -6.47 -1.99 -1.05
C ALA A 71 -5.88 -3.40 -1.21
N GLU A 72 -6.14 -4.08 -2.33
CA GLU A 72 -5.88 -5.52 -2.49
C GLU A 72 -4.60 -5.81 -3.30
N GLU A 73 -4.38 -5.13 -4.42
CA GLU A 73 -3.36 -5.53 -5.42
C GLU A 73 -2.07 -4.67 -5.35
N LYS A 74 -2.06 -3.61 -4.52
CA LYS A 74 -1.02 -2.57 -4.54
C LYS A 74 -0.75 -2.01 -5.95
N ASP A 75 -1.69 -2.18 -6.87
CA ASP A 75 -1.58 -1.68 -8.23
C ASP A 75 -2.09 -0.24 -8.30
N TRP A 76 -1.19 0.66 -7.91
CA TRP A 76 -1.45 2.09 -7.88
C TRP A 76 -1.59 2.71 -9.27
N LYS A 77 -1.04 2.07 -10.31
CA LYS A 77 -1.15 2.58 -11.69
C LYS A 77 -2.57 2.40 -12.21
N THR A 78 -3.10 1.19 -12.06
CA THR A 78 -4.47 0.89 -12.47
C THR A 78 -5.48 1.63 -11.60
N ALA A 79 -5.23 1.71 -10.29
CA ALA A 79 -6.08 2.50 -9.39
C ALA A 79 -6.13 3.98 -9.78
N TYR A 80 -5.00 4.58 -10.17
CA TYR A 80 -4.94 5.96 -10.66
C TYR A 80 -5.84 6.18 -11.88
N SER A 81 -5.80 5.27 -12.87
CA SER A 81 -6.65 5.38 -14.06
C SER A 81 -8.14 5.38 -13.72
N TYR A 82 -8.58 4.48 -12.84
CA TYR A 82 -9.97 4.46 -12.37
C TYR A 82 -10.36 5.73 -11.60
N PHE A 83 -9.46 6.27 -10.76
CA PHE A 83 -9.72 7.53 -10.07
C PHE A 83 -9.76 8.73 -11.02
N TYR A 84 -8.96 8.72 -12.08
CA TYR A 84 -8.98 9.76 -13.12
C TYR A 84 -10.31 9.77 -13.87
N GLU A 85 -10.79 8.60 -14.33
CA GLU A 85 -12.10 8.47 -14.98
C GLU A 85 -13.24 8.90 -14.03
N ALA A 86 -13.16 8.50 -12.75
CA ALA A 86 -14.12 8.95 -11.73
C ALA A 86 -14.09 10.47 -11.53
N PHE A 87 -12.89 11.09 -11.55
CA PHE A 87 -12.73 12.53 -11.41
C PHE A 87 -13.35 13.29 -12.59
N GLU A 88 -13.05 12.91 -13.83
CA GLU A 88 -13.68 13.52 -15.02
C GLU A 88 -15.21 13.33 -15.02
N GLY A 89 -15.66 12.16 -14.60
CA GLY A 89 -17.08 11.86 -14.45
C GLY A 89 -17.78 12.72 -13.40
N TYR A 90 -17.11 13.04 -12.28
CA TYR A 90 -17.65 13.93 -11.23
C TYR A 90 -17.51 15.42 -11.56
N ASP A 91 -16.45 15.85 -12.24
CA ASP A 91 -16.24 17.25 -12.65
C ASP A 91 -17.27 17.67 -13.70
N SER A 92 -17.59 16.78 -14.65
CA SER A 92 -18.61 17.01 -15.69
C SER A 92 -20.01 17.28 -15.12
N ILE A 93 -20.29 16.79 -13.91
CA ILE A 93 -21.58 16.94 -13.21
C ILE A 93 -21.48 17.88 -11.97
N ASP A 94 -20.36 18.58 -11.80
CA ASP A 94 -20.04 19.49 -10.68
C ASP A 94 -20.37 18.91 -9.29
N ASN A 95 -20.02 17.63 -9.10
CA ASN A 95 -20.32 16.92 -7.86
C ASN A 95 -19.21 17.16 -6.82
N PRO A 96 -19.54 17.46 -5.56
CA PRO A 96 -18.55 17.63 -4.50
C PRO A 96 -17.64 16.40 -4.29
N LYS A 97 -18.02 15.21 -4.75
CA LYS A 97 -17.18 14.01 -4.73
C LYS A 97 -15.95 14.06 -5.65
N ALA A 98 -15.90 15.02 -6.58
CA ALA A 98 -14.71 15.25 -7.41
C ALA A 98 -13.46 15.52 -6.55
N ILE A 99 -13.61 16.25 -5.43
CA ILE A 99 -12.48 16.52 -4.54
C ILE A 99 -11.93 15.25 -3.89
N THR A 100 -12.81 14.30 -3.56
CA THR A 100 -12.40 13.00 -2.99
C THR A 100 -11.67 12.15 -4.03
N ALA A 101 -12.14 12.14 -5.28
CA ALA A 101 -11.44 11.46 -6.38
C ALA A 101 -10.04 12.06 -6.58
N LEU A 102 -9.92 13.39 -6.59
CA LEU A 102 -8.64 14.09 -6.67
C LEU A 102 -7.69 13.71 -5.52
N LYS A 103 -8.19 13.64 -4.28
CA LYS A 103 -7.38 13.17 -3.13
C LYS A 103 -6.79 11.79 -3.37
N TYR A 104 -7.59 10.84 -3.87
CA TYR A 104 -7.12 9.47 -4.13
C TYR A 104 -6.15 9.40 -5.32
N MET A 105 -6.36 10.20 -6.37
CA MET A 105 -5.39 10.32 -7.47
C MET A 105 -4.02 10.78 -6.97
N LEU A 106 -3.99 11.84 -6.16
CA LEU A 106 -2.75 12.37 -5.59
C LEU A 106 -2.10 11.33 -4.66
N LEU A 107 -2.89 10.65 -3.82
CA LEU A 107 -2.39 9.57 -2.97
C LEU A 107 -1.73 8.45 -3.79
N CYS A 108 -2.33 8.00 -4.90
CA CYS A 108 -1.73 6.98 -5.76
C CYS A 108 -0.37 7.42 -6.31
N LYS A 109 -0.22 8.68 -6.70
CA LYS A 109 1.06 9.23 -7.19
C LYS A 109 2.12 9.31 -6.09
N ILE A 110 1.73 9.66 -4.86
CA ILE A 110 2.62 9.60 -3.69
C ILE A 110 3.08 8.15 -3.44
N MET A 111 2.15 7.18 -3.51
CA MET A 111 2.49 5.75 -3.32
C MET A 111 3.36 5.16 -4.43
N LEU A 112 3.29 5.71 -5.64
CA LEU A 112 4.19 5.35 -6.75
C LEU A 112 5.60 5.95 -6.60
N ASN A 113 5.88 6.71 -5.54
CA ASN A 113 7.12 7.44 -5.33
C ASN A 113 7.43 8.47 -6.45
N ILE A 114 6.40 9.08 -7.05
CA ILE A 114 6.54 10.12 -8.06
C ILE A 114 5.89 11.42 -7.56
N PRO A 115 6.49 12.10 -6.55
CA PRO A 115 5.92 13.31 -5.96
C PRO A 115 5.97 14.52 -6.92
N GLU A 116 6.76 14.46 -7.99
CA GLU A 116 6.86 15.51 -9.00
C GLU A 116 5.57 15.64 -9.83
N ASP A 117 4.99 14.49 -10.21
CA ASP A 117 3.69 14.43 -10.86
C ASP A 117 2.59 15.02 -9.98
N VAL A 118 2.67 14.88 -8.65
CA VAL A 118 1.70 15.45 -7.71
C VAL A 118 1.71 16.97 -7.80
N GLN A 119 2.90 17.58 -7.81
CA GLN A 119 3.03 19.04 -7.91
C GLN A 119 2.52 19.55 -9.27
N ALA A 120 2.80 18.83 -10.35
CA ALA A 120 2.30 19.15 -11.68
C ALA A 120 0.77 19.02 -11.77
N LEU A 121 0.21 17.94 -11.21
CA LEU A 121 -1.24 17.68 -11.18
C LEU A 121 -2.00 18.75 -10.39
N VAL A 122 -1.52 19.12 -9.20
CA VAL A 122 -2.14 20.18 -8.38
C VAL A 122 -2.06 21.54 -9.07
N SER A 123 -1.01 21.79 -9.85
CA SER A 123 -0.85 23.02 -10.64
C SER A 123 -1.65 23.00 -11.95
N GLY A 124 -2.28 21.88 -12.29
CA GLY A 124 -3.10 21.73 -13.48
C GLY A 124 -4.41 22.53 -13.41
N LYS A 125 -4.88 23.01 -14.57
CA LYS A 125 -6.08 23.86 -14.69
C LYS A 125 -7.33 23.26 -14.03
N LEU A 126 -7.53 21.95 -14.16
CA LEU A 126 -8.65 21.22 -13.56
C LEU A 126 -8.54 21.13 -12.03
N ALA A 127 -7.34 20.85 -11.51
CA ALA A 127 -7.11 20.74 -10.08
C ALA A 127 -7.17 22.11 -9.36
N LEU A 128 -6.78 23.19 -10.04
CA LEU A 128 -6.87 24.56 -9.51
C LEU A 128 -8.31 24.97 -9.15
N ARG A 129 -9.32 24.45 -9.85
CA ARG A 129 -10.73 24.68 -9.51
C ARG A 129 -11.11 24.09 -8.16
N TYR A 130 -10.48 22.98 -7.78
CA TYR A 130 -10.69 22.27 -6.52
C TYR A 130 -9.57 22.54 -5.50
N ALA A 131 -8.81 23.62 -5.69
CA ALA A 131 -7.76 24.01 -4.78
C ALA A 131 -8.34 24.33 -3.40
N GLY A 132 -7.71 23.76 -2.38
CA GLY A 132 -8.06 24.02 -0.98
C GLY A 132 -7.18 23.27 0.00
N ARG A 133 -7.57 23.30 1.27
CA ARG A 133 -6.81 22.69 2.37
C ARG A 133 -6.52 21.20 2.16
N GLN A 134 -7.45 20.48 1.53
CA GLN A 134 -7.30 19.06 1.22
C GLN A 134 -6.20 18.77 0.18
N THR A 135 -6.06 19.62 -0.84
CA THR A 135 -4.99 19.50 -1.84
C THR A 135 -3.65 19.97 -1.29
N GLU A 136 -3.66 20.97 -0.40
CA GLU A 136 -2.45 21.47 0.29
C GLU A 136 -1.87 20.41 1.22
N ALA A 137 -2.70 19.71 1.99
CA ALA A 137 -2.28 18.61 2.84
C ALA A 137 -1.49 17.55 2.06
N LEU A 138 -2.04 17.10 0.92
CA LEU A 138 -1.39 16.11 0.07
C LEU A 138 -0.15 16.64 -0.64
N LYS A 139 -0.10 17.94 -0.96
CA LYS A 139 1.10 18.60 -1.48
C LYS A 139 2.22 18.64 -0.43
N CYS A 140 1.91 18.97 0.82
CA CYS A 140 2.87 18.93 1.93
C CYS A 140 3.40 17.51 2.15
N VAL A 141 2.52 16.51 2.15
CA VAL A 141 2.89 15.09 2.26
C VAL A 141 3.77 14.64 1.09
N ALA A 142 3.43 15.04 -0.14
CA ALA A 142 4.24 14.74 -1.33
C ALA A 142 5.62 15.41 -1.25
N GLN A 143 5.70 16.65 -0.76
CA GLN A 143 6.98 17.34 -0.57
C GLN A 143 7.83 16.69 0.54
N ALA A 144 7.21 16.27 1.64
CA ALA A 144 7.90 15.54 2.70
C ALA A 144 8.43 14.19 2.21
N SER A 145 7.65 13.48 1.40
CA SER A 145 8.08 12.25 0.71
C SER A 145 9.23 12.52 -0.27
N LYS A 146 9.17 13.60 -1.05
CA LYS A 146 10.25 14.02 -1.96
C LYS A 146 11.54 14.33 -1.22
N ASN A 147 11.46 15.08 -0.13
CA ASN A 147 12.61 15.45 0.71
C ASN A 147 13.08 14.30 1.62
N ARG A 148 12.33 13.20 1.66
CA ARG A 148 12.51 12.07 2.58
C ARG A 148 12.60 12.49 4.05
N SER A 149 11.89 13.54 4.43
CA SER A 149 11.94 14.13 5.77
C SER A 149 10.79 13.59 6.62
N LEU A 150 11.10 12.76 7.63
CA LEU A 150 10.11 12.28 8.60
C LEU A 150 9.54 13.42 9.44
N ALA A 151 10.37 14.40 9.80
CA ALA A 151 9.97 15.56 10.59
C ALA A 151 8.89 16.38 9.88
N ASP A 152 9.05 16.62 8.57
CA ASP A 152 8.07 17.37 7.79
C ASP A 152 6.79 16.56 7.56
N PHE A 153 6.92 15.23 7.45
CA PHE A 153 5.79 14.34 7.33
C PHE A 153 4.92 14.33 8.60
N GLU A 154 5.54 14.29 9.78
CA GLU A 154 4.83 14.30 11.07
C GLU A 154 4.19 15.66 11.37
N LYS A 155 4.87 16.76 11.01
CA LYS A 155 4.27 18.10 11.03
C LYS A 155 3.03 18.16 10.15
N ALA A 156 3.13 17.69 8.91
CA ALA A 156 1.99 17.64 7.99
C ALA A 156 0.83 16.78 8.52
N LEU A 157 1.11 15.65 9.17
CA LEU A 157 0.10 14.81 9.82
C LEU A 157 -0.60 15.51 10.99
N THR A 158 0.13 16.35 11.73
CA THR A 158 -0.40 17.08 12.89
C THR A 158 -1.26 18.26 12.44
N ASP A 159 -0.79 19.03 11.46
CA ASP A 159 -1.45 20.24 10.95
C ASP A 159 -2.72 19.95 10.14
N TYR A 160 -2.73 18.82 9.40
CA TYR A 160 -3.84 18.40 8.54
C TYR A 160 -4.56 17.14 9.05
N LYS A 161 -4.65 17.00 10.38
CA LYS A 161 -5.24 15.82 11.02
C LYS A 161 -6.67 15.54 10.57
N VAL A 162 -7.48 16.58 10.36
CA VAL A 162 -8.89 16.43 9.94
C VAL A 162 -8.95 15.85 8.53
N GLU A 163 -8.18 16.39 7.60
CA GLU A 163 -8.23 16.03 6.19
C GLU A 163 -7.63 14.64 5.90
N LEU A 164 -6.66 14.20 6.72
CA LEU A 164 -5.91 12.96 6.55
C LEU A 164 -6.44 11.80 7.41
N ARG A 165 -7.00 12.07 8.59
CA ARG A 165 -7.46 11.03 9.53
C ARG A 165 -8.94 10.70 9.42
N ASP A 166 -9.76 11.65 8.96
CA ASP A 166 -11.20 11.43 8.76
C ASP A 166 -11.47 10.45 7.60
N ASP A 167 -10.51 10.27 6.70
CA ASP A 167 -10.59 9.37 5.56
C ASP A 167 -9.88 8.03 5.89
N PRO A 168 -10.63 6.93 6.10
CA PRO A 168 -10.04 5.66 6.50
C PRO A 168 -9.06 5.09 5.46
N ILE A 169 -9.31 5.37 4.18
CA ILE A 169 -8.51 4.85 3.07
C ILE A 169 -7.16 5.56 3.08
N ILE A 170 -7.17 6.89 3.13
CA ILE A 170 -5.95 7.69 3.21
C ILE A 170 -5.16 7.33 4.46
N ASN A 171 -5.81 7.23 5.63
CA ASN A 171 -5.12 6.90 6.88
C ASN A 171 -4.40 5.53 6.83
N THR A 172 -5.06 4.49 6.30
CA THR A 172 -4.46 3.15 6.14
C THR A 172 -3.22 3.20 5.23
N HIS A 173 -3.29 4.02 4.20
CA HIS A 173 -2.22 4.17 3.22
C HIS A 173 -1.09 5.06 3.75
N LEU A 174 -1.40 6.12 4.50
CA LEU A 174 -0.40 6.97 5.16
C LEU A 174 0.42 6.21 6.19
N ALA A 175 -0.18 5.28 6.94
CA ALA A 175 0.57 4.40 7.84
C ALA A 175 1.62 3.58 7.09
N LYS A 176 1.24 2.97 5.95
CA LYS A 176 2.17 2.23 5.08
C LYS A 176 3.25 3.13 4.48
N LEU A 177 2.91 4.37 4.14
CA LEU A 177 3.87 5.34 3.62
C LEU A 177 4.87 5.77 4.70
N TYR A 178 4.40 5.98 5.93
CA TYR A 178 5.27 6.27 7.07
C TYR A 178 6.25 5.12 7.31
N ASP A 179 5.76 3.87 7.30
CA ASP A 179 6.61 2.69 7.41
C ASP A 179 7.69 2.64 6.32
N ASN A 180 7.30 2.84 5.05
CA ASN A 180 8.24 2.84 3.93
C ASN A 180 9.26 4.00 4.03
N LEU A 181 8.82 5.18 4.44
CA LEU A 181 9.68 6.36 4.58
C LEU A 181 10.70 6.16 5.71
N LEU A 182 10.25 5.60 6.83
CA LEU A 182 11.10 5.24 7.95
C LEU A 182 12.14 4.21 7.53
N GLU A 183 11.75 3.16 6.82
CA GLU A 183 12.67 2.15 6.30
C GLU A 183 13.73 2.74 5.37
N GLN A 184 13.33 3.58 4.41
CA GLN A 184 14.26 4.22 3.49
C GLN A 184 15.25 5.14 4.21
N ASN A 185 14.78 5.87 5.23
CA ASN A 185 15.64 6.71 6.04
C ASN A 185 16.60 5.91 6.90
N LEU A 186 16.13 4.80 7.49
CA LEU A 186 16.99 3.90 8.26
C LEU A 186 18.09 3.31 7.37
N ILE A 187 17.75 2.79 6.17
CA ILE A 187 18.76 2.26 5.22
C ILE A 187 19.83 3.30 4.91
N ARG A 188 19.44 4.54 4.63
CA ARG A 188 20.39 5.62 4.33
C ARG A 188 21.30 5.94 5.51
N VAL A 189 20.77 5.92 6.73
CA VAL A 189 21.55 6.22 7.93
C VAL A 189 22.52 5.08 8.26
N ILE A 190 22.14 3.83 8.02
CA ILE A 190 22.96 2.65 8.35
C ILE A 190 23.97 2.26 7.27
N GLU A 191 23.70 2.53 5.99
CA GLU A 191 24.55 2.15 4.85
C GLU A 191 26.05 2.51 5.01
N PRO A 192 26.46 3.69 5.49
CA PRO A 192 27.88 4.03 5.61
C PRO A 192 28.59 3.41 6.83
N PHE A 193 27.90 2.71 7.72
CA PHE A 193 28.45 2.23 8.99
C PHE A 193 28.34 0.70 9.12
N SER A 194 29.41 0.04 9.56
CA SER A 194 29.37 -1.40 9.88
C SER A 194 28.85 -1.68 11.30
N ARG A 195 28.93 -0.69 12.19
CA ARG A 195 28.50 -0.78 13.59
C ARG A 195 27.84 0.54 14.01
N VAL A 196 26.55 0.51 14.33
CA VAL A 196 25.76 1.70 14.68
C VAL A 196 25.17 1.51 16.07
N GLN A 197 25.37 2.48 16.96
CA GLN A 197 24.74 2.44 18.27
C GLN A 197 23.27 2.88 18.16
N VAL A 198 22.34 2.04 18.58
CA VAL A 198 20.89 2.31 18.55
C VAL A 198 20.52 3.40 19.58
N ASN A 199 21.31 3.50 20.66
CA ASN A 199 21.14 4.47 21.74
C ASN A 199 21.85 5.81 21.52
N LEU A 200 22.20 6.19 20.29
CA LEU A 200 22.84 7.49 20.04
C LEU A 200 21.99 8.62 20.63
N PRO A 201 22.48 9.35 21.66
CA PRO A 201 21.74 10.49 22.21
C PRO A 201 21.72 11.57 21.14
N SER A 202 20.54 11.79 20.55
CA SER A 202 19.97 13.03 19.99
C SER A 202 20.89 14.00 19.22
N LYS A 203 22.10 14.31 19.66
CA LYS A 203 23.00 15.34 19.10
C LYS A 203 23.37 15.20 17.61
N HIS A 204 23.33 14.01 17.01
CA HIS A 204 23.47 13.83 15.55
C HIS A 204 22.16 13.39 14.87
N ALA A 205 21.21 12.85 15.63
CA ALA A 205 19.92 12.36 15.15
C ALA A 205 18.82 13.44 15.14
N ASP A 206 18.99 14.52 15.92
CA ASP A 206 18.08 15.68 16.01
C ASP A 206 17.92 16.40 14.66
N ALA A 207 18.85 16.18 13.73
CA ALA A 207 18.78 16.71 12.37
C ALA A 207 18.09 15.76 11.35
N LEU A 208 17.92 14.46 11.66
CA LEU A 208 17.52 13.45 10.66
C LEU A 208 16.36 12.53 11.07
N VAL A 209 16.18 12.21 12.35
CA VAL A 209 15.00 11.46 12.84
C VAL A 209 14.60 12.00 14.21
N PRO A 210 13.88 13.12 14.28
CA PRO A 210 13.19 13.49 15.49
C PRO A 210 12.00 12.54 15.66
N LEU A 211 11.74 12.08 16.88
CA LEU A 211 10.41 11.64 17.37
C LEU A 211 10.04 10.15 17.41
N SER A 212 10.89 9.17 17.10
CA SER A 212 10.60 7.77 17.49
C SER A 212 11.36 7.37 18.76
N PRO A 213 10.70 6.81 19.79
CA PRO A 213 11.37 6.18 20.92
C PRO A 213 12.40 5.17 20.40
N ALA A 214 13.57 5.08 21.05
CA ALA A 214 14.61 4.12 20.66
C ALA A 214 14.05 2.68 20.50
N ALA A 215 13.04 2.33 21.29
CA ALA A 215 12.31 1.06 21.21
C ALA A 215 11.53 0.85 19.89
N GLU A 216 10.95 1.90 19.30
CA GLU A 216 10.25 1.78 18.01
C GLU A 216 11.22 1.60 16.85
N VAL A 217 12.36 2.31 16.88
CA VAL A 217 13.45 2.14 15.92
C VAL A 217 14.04 0.74 16.02
N GLU A 218 14.30 0.24 17.23
CA GLU A 218 14.80 -1.12 17.46
C GLU A 218 13.82 -2.18 16.94
N ARG A 219 12.52 -2.02 17.23
CA ARG A 219 11.47 -2.93 16.73
C ARG A 219 11.37 -2.89 15.21
N LYS A 220 11.54 -1.72 14.59
CA LYS A 220 11.51 -1.60 13.12
C LYS A 220 12.76 -2.21 12.48
N LEU A 221 13.94 -1.98 13.06
CA LEU A 221 15.19 -2.59 12.60
C LEU A 221 15.13 -4.12 12.70
N SER A 222 14.58 -4.68 13.79
CA SER A 222 14.40 -6.13 13.91
C SER A 222 13.41 -6.68 12.87
N GLN A 223 12.33 -5.96 12.58
CA GLN A 223 11.41 -6.31 11.48
C GLN A 223 12.12 -6.29 10.11
N MET A 224 12.97 -5.28 9.85
CA MET A 224 13.70 -5.17 8.58
C MET A 224 14.74 -6.29 8.39
N ILE A 225 15.38 -6.73 9.47
CA ILE A 225 16.29 -7.90 9.46
C ILE A 225 15.50 -9.18 9.16
N LEU A 226 14.33 -9.37 9.79
CA LEU A 226 13.46 -10.52 9.52
C LEU A 226 12.94 -10.54 8.08
N ASP A 227 12.61 -9.36 7.52
CA ASP A 227 12.20 -9.17 6.14
C ASP A 227 13.35 -9.33 5.13
N LYS A 228 14.58 -9.59 5.58
CA LYS A 228 15.81 -9.70 4.77
C LYS A 228 16.10 -8.48 3.90
N LYS A 229 15.74 -7.27 4.35
CA LYS A 229 16.03 -6.02 3.61
C LYS A 229 17.50 -5.61 3.69
N PHE A 230 18.15 -5.93 4.80
CA PHE A 230 19.59 -5.82 4.99
C PHE A 230 20.07 -6.94 5.92
N HIS A 231 21.36 -7.27 5.86
CA HIS A 231 21.95 -8.30 6.69
C HIS A 231 22.57 -7.65 7.93
N GLY A 232 22.01 -7.94 9.10
CA GLY A 232 22.50 -7.39 10.36
C GLY A 232 22.02 -8.17 11.56
N ILE A 233 22.71 -8.01 12.68
CA ILE A 233 22.32 -8.54 13.98
C ILE A 233 22.23 -7.37 14.95
N LEU A 234 21.18 -7.40 15.78
CA LEU A 234 20.95 -6.39 16.81
C LEU A 234 21.38 -6.95 18.16
N ASP A 235 22.40 -6.35 18.76
CA ASP A 235 22.89 -6.68 20.09
C ASP A 235 22.16 -5.80 21.12
N GLN A 236 21.21 -6.40 21.84
CA GLN A 236 20.42 -5.72 22.87
C GLN A 236 21.20 -5.41 24.15
N GLY A 237 22.31 -6.12 24.41
CA GLY A 237 23.12 -5.89 25.62
C GLY A 237 23.90 -4.59 25.53
N GLU A 238 24.59 -4.37 24.40
CA GLU A 238 25.36 -3.16 24.12
C GLU A 238 24.53 -2.06 23.42
N GLY A 239 23.33 -2.40 22.92
CA GLY A 239 22.46 -1.49 22.18
C GLY A 239 23.06 -1.11 20.82
N VAL A 240 23.63 -2.09 20.12
CA VAL A 240 24.39 -1.87 18.88
C VAL A 240 23.85 -2.73 17.74
N LEU A 241 23.65 -2.11 16.58
CA LEU A 241 23.37 -2.77 15.32
C LEU A 241 24.71 -3.08 14.63
N ILE A 242 24.95 -4.35 14.32
CA ILE A 242 26.09 -4.81 13.53
C ILE A 242 25.56 -5.18 12.15
N ILE A 243 26.12 -4.57 11.11
CA ILE A 243 25.72 -4.80 9.72
C ILE A 243 26.79 -5.66 9.08
N PHE A 244 26.34 -6.71 8.40
CA PHE A 244 27.18 -7.63 7.66
C PHE A 244 27.01 -7.40 6.17
N ASP A 245 28.10 -7.59 5.43
CA ASP A 245 28.01 -7.73 3.98
C ASP A 245 27.27 -9.02 3.65
N GLU A 246 26.62 -9.07 2.49
CA GLU A 246 25.94 -10.27 2.01
C GLU A 246 26.91 -11.46 2.03
N PRO A 247 26.64 -12.50 2.85
CA PRO A 247 27.50 -13.67 2.84
C PRO A 247 27.39 -14.33 1.47
N PRO A 248 28.51 -14.55 0.76
CA PRO A 248 28.46 -15.22 -0.54
C PRO A 248 27.91 -16.63 -0.31
N VAL A 249 26.73 -16.89 -0.87
CA VAL A 249 26.16 -18.24 -0.87
C VAL A 249 26.99 -19.07 -1.82
N ASP A 250 27.87 -19.89 -1.26
CA ASP A 250 28.75 -20.73 -2.05
C ASP A 250 27.94 -21.90 -2.62
N LYS A 251 27.76 -21.86 -3.94
CA LYS A 251 26.99 -22.83 -4.74
C LYS A 251 27.47 -24.26 -4.52
N THR A 252 28.72 -24.44 -4.09
CA THR A 252 29.28 -25.74 -3.76
C THR A 252 28.60 -26.39 -2.56
N TYR A 253 28.17 -25.64 -1.54
CA TYR A 253 27.44 -26.21 -0.40
C TYR A 253 26.03 -26.66 -0.79
N GLU A 254 25.35 -25.92 -1.66
CA GLU A 254 24.03 -26.30 -2.16
C GLU A 254 24.10 -27.60 -2.98
N ALA A 255 25.09 -27.70 -3.88
CA ALA A 255 25.36 -28.92 -4.64
C ALA A 255 25.77 -30.10 -3.73
N ALA A 256 26.55 -29.86 -2.68
CA ALA A 256 26.91 -30.88 -1.71
C ALA A 256 25.67 -31.40 -0.95
N LEU A 257 24.76 -30.52 -0.54
CA LEU A 257 23.51 -30.92 0.11
C LEU A 257 22.61 -31.72 -0.83
N GLU A 258 22.50 -31.30 -2.09
CA GLU A 258 21.70 -31.99 -3.10
C GLU A 258 22.27 -33.40 -3.38
N THR A 259 23.59 -33.53 -3.51
CA THR A 259 24.24 -34.85 -3.69
C THR A 259 24.05 -35.76 -2.49
N ILE A 260 24.11 -35.24 -1.25
CA ILE A 260 23.81 -36.02 -0.03
C ILE A 260 22.36 -36.53 -0.06
N GLN A 261 21.39 -35.68 -0.43
CA GLN A 261 19.99 -36.10 -0.55
C GLN A 261 19.80 -37.16 -1.66
N ASN A 262 20.47 -36.99 -2.80
CA ASN A 262 20.40 -37.95 -3.89
C ASN A 262 21.03 -39.30 -3.52
N MET A 263 22.13 -39.30 -2.77
CA MET A 263 22.72 -40.52 -2.19
C MET A 263 21.73 -41.25 -1.27
N SER A 264 21.02 -40.52 -0.39
CA SER A 264 20.00 -41.13 0.47
C SER A 264 18.90 -41.81 -0.33
N LYS A 265 18.38 -41.15 -1.38
CA LYS A 265 17.36 -41.73 -2.27
C LYS A 265 17.85 -42.98 -2.99
N VAL A 266 19.13 -43.03 -3.36
CA VAL A 266 19.76 -44.21 -3.98
C VAL A 266 19.83 -45.37 -2.98
N VAL A 267 20.21 -45.11 -1.72
CA VAL A 267 20.24 -46.13 -0.66
C VAL A 267 18.84 -46.71 -0.42
N ASP A 268 17.80 -45.88 -0.33
CA ASP A 268 16.42 -46.33 -0.18
C ASP A 268 15.94 -47.16 -1.39
N SER A 269 16.33 -46.76 -2.60
CA SER A 269 16.03 -47.48 -3.83
C SER A 269 16.72 -48.84 -3.88
N LEU A 270 17.95 -48.95 -3.37
CA LEU A 270 18.69 -50.20 -3.26
C LEU A 270 18.02 -51.16 -2.27
N TYR A 271 17.59 -50.68 -1.10
CA TYR A 271 16.83 -51.47 -0.13
C TYR A 271 15.53 -52.02 -0.73
N ASN A 272 14.78 -51.20 -1.46
CA ASN A 272 13.55 -51.62 -2.13
C ASN A 272 13.78 -52.64 -3.23
N LYS A 273 14.88 -52.52 -3.98
CA LYS A 273 15.27 -53.51 -5.01
C LYS A 273 15.72 -54.83 -4.39
N ALA A 274 16.50 -54.79 -3.32
CA ALA A 274 16.94 -55.99 -2.60
C ALA A 274 15.75 -56.76 -2.00
N LYS A 275 14.77 -56.05 -1.42
CA LYS A 275 13.53 -56.63 -0.89
C LYS A 275 12.62 -57.26 -1.95
N LYS A 276 12.78 -56.92 -3.23
CA LYS A 276 12.03 -57.56 -4.35
C LYS A 276 12.70 -58.84 -4.86
N LEU A 277 13.96 -59.06 -4.52
CA LEU A 277 14.76 -60.23 -4.93
C LEU A 277 14.77 -61.35 -3.87
N THR A 278 14.20 -61.09 -2.69
CA THR A 278 13.98 -62.05 -1.60
C THR A 278 12.48 -62.24 -1.40
#